data_AF-A0A7S3N062-F1
#
_entry.id   AF-A0A7S3N062-F1
#
_cell.length_a   1.000
_cell.length_b   1.000
_cell.length_c   1.000
_cell.angle_alpha   90.00
_cell.angle_beta   90.00
_cell.angle_gamma   90.00
#
_symmetry.space_group_name_H-M   'P 1'
#
loop_
_entity.id
_entity.type
_entity.pdbx_description
1 polymer ?
#
loop_
_entity_poly.entity_id
_entity_poly.type
_entity_poly.pdbx_seq_one_letter_code
_entity_poly.pdbx_strand_id
1 'polypeptide(L)'
;MAKEDSPTKQIETNISVDDSANFQAKKKKKHKHKLKNRLYINVNYCHYPVVRTVSKIYKIKPTYNDDEDWDIFWSDGAIQCDRLYRMKPYQRINHFPGMHILSRKNLFARNMVRM
;
A
#
# COMPACT_ATOMS: atom_id res chain seq x y z
N MET A 1 36.23 -23.43 75.53
CA MET A 1 36.17 -24.75 74.86
C MET A 1 35.04 -24.66 73.85
N ALA A 2 35.22 -24.71 72.53
CA ALA A 2 36.35 -25.07 71.70
C ALA A 2 36.55 -24.01 70.58
N LYS A 3 37.82 -23.76 70.24
CA LYS A 3 38.26 -23.19 68.96
C LYS A 3 38.48 -24.35 67.97
N GLU A 4 38.81 -23.98 66.73
CA GLU A 4 39.29 -24.80 65.59
C GLU A 4 38.18 -25.09 64.57
N ASP A 5 38.24 -24.72 63.28
CA ASP A 5 39.32 -24.20 62.44
C ASP A 5 38.78 -23.46 61.20
N SER A 6 39.53 -22.46 60.74
CA SER A 6 39.45 -21.86 59.39
C SER A 6 40.55 -22.47 58.50
N PRO A 7 40.43 -22.46 57.15
CA PRO A 7 41.11 -21.40 56.41
C PRO A 7 40.46 -20.92 55.10
N THR A 8 40.41 -19.59 55.01
CA THR A 8 40.69 -18.65 53.90
C THR A 8 41.15 -19.19 52.53
N LYS A 9 40.64 -18.58 51.44
CA LYS A 9 41.34 -17.99 50.25
C LYS A 9 40.42 -18.06 49.00
N GLN A 10 40.17 -17.07 48.13
CA GLN A 10 40.71 -15.74 47.76
C GLN A 10 39.57 -14.93 47.05
N ILE A 11 39.42 -13.59 47.22
CA ILE A 11 39.86 -12.50 46.30
C ILE A 11 39.08 -12.56 44.94
N GLU A 12 38.36 -11.56 44.40
CA GLU A 12 38.64 -10.13 44.11
C GLU A 12 37.34 -9.44 43.59
N THR A 13 37.11 -8.17 43.96
CA THR A 13 36.74 -6.97 43.13
C THR A 13 35.87 -7.11 41.85
N ASN A 14 34.95 -6.24 41.41
CA ASN A 14 34.79 -4.78 41.44
C ASN A 14 33.41 -4.39 40.83
N ILE A 15 32.78 -3.36 41.41
CA ILE A 15 31.95 -2.25 40.87
C ILE A 15 31.48 -2.27 39.38
N SER A 16 30.16 -2.08 39.15
CA SER A 16 29.53 -0.96 38.39
C SER A 16 28.00 -1.16 38.31
N VAL A 17 27.15 -0.31 38.90
CA VAL A 17 26.55 0.95 38.37
C VAL A 17 25.68 0.77 37.12
N ASP A 18 24.38 1.07 37.30
CA ASP A 18 23.31 1.42 36.35
C ASP A 18 23.00 0.51 35.15
N ASP A 19 21.85 -0.18 35.22
CA ASP A 19 21.12 -0.67 34.04
C ASP A 19 19.76 0.03 33.94
N SER A 20 19.81 1.27 33.46
CA SER A 20 18.66 1.99 32.94
C SER A 20 18.06 1.21 31.76
N ALA A 21 16.83 0.73 31.92
CA ALA A 21 16.07 0.02 30.90
C ALA A 21 15.91 0.86 29.61
N ASN A 22 16.64 0.45 28.57
CA ASN A 22 16.62 1.02 27.22
C ASN A 22 15.32 0.65 26.49
N PHE A 23 14.27 1.46 26.65
CA PHE A 23 13.06 1.35 25.83
C PHE A 23 13.32 2.01 24.47
N GLN A 24 13.89 1.23 23.55
CA GLN A 24 14.18 1.61 22.17
C GLN A 24 12.96 2.28 21.51
N ALA A 25 13.06 3.60 21.31
CA ALA A 25 12.07 4.40 20.61
C ALA A 25 11.94 3.90 19.15
N LYS A 26 10.78 3.31 18.82
CA LYS A 26 10.42 2.97 17.44
C LYS A 26 10.46 4.25 16.60
N LYS A 27 11.52 4.39 15.78
CA LYS A 27 11.68 5.50 14.82
C LYS A 27 10.46 5.56 13.92
N LYS A 28 9.60 6.56 14.12
CA LYS A 28 8.50 6.90 13.20
C LYS A 28 9.11 7.09 11.80
N LYS A 29 8.70 6.26 10.84
CA LYS A 29 9.12 6.41 9.43
C LYS A 29 8.75 7.83 9.00
N LYS A 30 9.75 8.67 8.74
CA LYS A 30 9.54 10.02 8.21
C LYS A 30 8.76 9.87 6.91
N HIS A 31 7.54 10.39 6.86
CA HIS A 31 6.81 10.55 5.61
C HIS A 31 7.68 11.46 4.71
N LYS A 32 8.46 10.86 3.81
CA LYS A 32 9.12 11.61 2.74
C LYS A 32 8.00 12.38 2.04
N HIS A 33 8.09 13.70 2.00
CA HIS A 33 7.25 14.53 1.15
C HIS A 33 7.23 13.88 -0.23
N LYS A 34 6.09 13.29 -0.63
CA LYS A 34 5.90 12.79 -2.00
C LYS A 34 6.25 13.96 -2.91
N LEU A 35 7.19 13.77 -3.85
CA LEU A 35 7.44 14.75 -4.89
C LEU A 35 6.08 15.15 -5.48
N LYS A 36 5.73 16.44 -5.39
CA LYS A 36 4.38 16.98 -5.61
C LYS A 36 3.70 16.61 -6.94
N ASN A 37 4.41 16.02 -7.91
CA ASN A 37 3.96 15.97 -9.31
C ASN A 37 4.09 14.61 -10.00
N ARG A 38 4.29 13.48 -9.30
CA ARG A 38 4.41 12.18 -9.98
C ARG A 38 3.16 11.34 -9.84
N LEU A 39 2.37 11.34 -10.91
CA LEU A 39 1.17 10.51 -11.05
C LEU A 39 1.54 9.04 -11.28
N TYR A 40 0.70 8.17 -10.71
CA TYR A 40 0.78 6.73 -10.85
C TYR A 40 -0.47 6.19 -11.56
N ILE A 41 -0.26 5.33 -12.56
CA ILE A 41 -1.33 4.61 -13.26
C ILE A 41 -1.19 3.11 -13.03
N ASN A 42 -2.20 2.48 -12.43
CA ASN A 42 -2.27 1.04 -12.35
C ASN A 42 -2.82 0.50 -13.68
N VAL A 43 -2.04 -0.37 -14.32
CA VAL A 43 -2.34 -1.02 -15.62
C VAL A 43 -2.29 -2.54 -15.51
N ASN A 44 -2.46 -3.10 -14.30
CA ASN A 44 -2.44 -4.54 -14.04
C ASN A 44 -3.47 -5.30 -14.89
N TYR A 45 -4.67 -4.74 -15.00
CA TYR A 45 -5.79 -5.30 -15.77
C TYR A 45 -5.94 -4.68 -17.16
N CYS A 46 -4.84 -4.34 -17.81
CA CYS A 46 -4.85 -3.77 -19.16
C CYS A 46 -3.87 -4.50 -20.06
N HIS A 47 -4.40 -5.22 -21.05
CA HIS A 47 -3.55 -5.97 -21.99
C HIS A 47 -3.00 -5.09 -23.12
N TYR A 48 -3.64 -3.97 -23.41
CA TYR A 48 -3.28 -3.09 -24.53
C TYR A 48 -1.96 -2.33 -24.31
N PRO A 49 -0.92 -2.55 -25.13
CA PRO A 49 0.38 -1.86 -24.98
C PRO A 49 0.29 -0.35 -25.17
N VAL A 50 -0.66 0.13 -25.98
CA VAL A 50 -0.84 1.56 -26.27
C VAL A 50 -1.02 2.40 -25.00
N VAL A 51 -1.72 1.88 -23.99
CA VAL A 51 -1.95 2.58 -22.72
C VAL A 51 -0.63 2.79 -21.97
N ARG A 52 0.27 1.79 -22.00
CA ARG A 52 1.62 1.87 -21.43
C ARG A 52 2.52 2.82 -22.21
N THR A 53 2.36 2.91 -23.52
CA THR A 53 3.08 3.88 -24.35
C THR A 53 2.64 5.30 -24.02
N VAL A 54 1.33 5.53 -23.94
CA VAL A 54 0.74 6.82 -23.59
C VAL A 54 1.16 7.27 -22.20
N SER A 55 1.16 6.38 -21.21
CA SER A 55 1.60 6.74 -19.85
C SER A 55 3.03 7.27 -19.81
N LYS A 56 3.94 6.71 -20.62
CA LYS A 56 5.33 7.18 -20.73
C LYS A 56 5.41 8.59 -21.32
N ILE A 57 4.62 8.88 -22.38
CA ILE A 57 4.56 10.21 -23.01
C ILE A 57 4.13 11.27 -22.00
N TYR A 58 3.11 10.97 -21.20
CA TYR A 58 2.59 11.87 -20.16
C TYR A 58 3.40 11.84 -18.85
N LYS A 59 4.54 11.14 -18.80
CA LYS A 59 5.40 11.00 -17.60
C LYS A 59 4.67 10.41 -16.38
N ILE A 60 3.63 9.61 -16.62
CA ILE A 60 2.87 8.89 -15.60
C ILE A 60 3.55 7.54 -15.38
N LYS A 61 3.78 7.19 -14.11
CA LYS A 61 4.45 5.93 -13.78
C LYS A 61 3.46 4.75 -13.80
N PRO A 62 3.66 3.74 -14.65
CA PRO A 62 2.85 2.53 -14.59
C PRO A 62 3.19 1.71 -13.36
N THR A 63 2.18 1.20 -12.66
CA THR A 63 2.29 0.15 -11.65
C THR A 63 1.45 -1.05 -12.07
N TYR A 64 1.89 -2.24 -11.65
CA TYR A 64 1.23 -3.53 -11.90
C TYR A 64 0.80 -4.20 -10.59
N ASN A 65 1.05 -3.55 -9.46
CA ASN A 65 0.69 -4.08 -8.16
C ASN A 65 -0.59 -3.39 -7.66
N ASP A 66 -1.53 -4.19 -7.18
CA ASP A 66 -2.79 -3.71 -6.64
C ASP A 66 -2.67 -3.18 -5.22
N ASP A 67 -1.63 -3.59 -4.48
CA ASP A 67 -1.37 -3.12 -3.11
C ASP A 67 -0.71 -1.73 -3.10
N GLU A 68 -0.22 -1.25 -4.24
CA GLU A 68 0.40 0.06 -4.36
C GLU A 68 -0.64 1.18 -4.49
N ASP A 69 -0.32 2.35 -3.93
CA ASP A 69 -1.16 3.54 -4.08
C ASP A 69 -1.08 4.10 -5.50
N TRP A 70 -2.23 4.35 -6.12
CA TRP A 70 -2.38 4.80 -7.51
C TRP A 70 -3.29 6.02 -7.60
N ASP A 71 -3.13 6.82 -8.67
CA ASP A 71 -3.96 7.98 -8.97
C ASP A 71 -4.97 7.65 -10.08
N ILE A 72 -4.55 6.90 -11.08
CA ILE A 72 -5.39 6.40 -12.18
C ILE A 72 -5.36 4.88 -12.16
N PHE A 73 -6.52 4.25 -12.32
CA PHE A 73 -6.61 2.81 -12.54
C PHE A 73 -7.27 2.56 -13.90
N TRP A 74 -6.55 1.84 -14.76
CA TRP A 74 -6.99 1.54 -16.11
C TRP A 74 -7.20 0.05 -16.29
N SER A 75 -8.43 -0.34 -16.61
CA SER A 75 -8.77 -1.73 -16.92
C SER A 75 -9.49 -1.84 -18.25
N ASP A 76 -9.18 -2.89 -19.00
CA ASP A 76 -9.91 -3.24 -20.23
C ASP A 76 -11.29 -3.87 -19.94
N GLY A 77 -11.36 -4.67 -18.88
CA GLY A 77 -12.57 -5.35 -18.42
C GLY A 77 -13.48 -4.53 -17.51
N ALA A 78 -14.55 -5.18 -17.05
CA ALA A 78 -15.47 -4.61 -16.08
C ALA A 78 -14.79 -4.47 -14.69
N ILE A 79 -15.05 -3.34 -14.03
CA ILE A 79 -14.55 -3.08 -12.67
C ILE A 79 -15.56 -3.58 -11.63
N GLN A 80 -15.09 -4.34 -10.64
CA GLN A 80 -15.91 -4.79 -9.51
C GLN A 80 -16.35 -3.61 -8.63
N CYS A 81 -17.61 -3.64 -8.18
CA CYS A 81 -18.16 -2.59 -7.32
C CYS A 81 -17.34 -2.42 -6.03
N ASP A 82 -16.84 -3.51 -5.45
CA ASP A 82 -16.00 -3.49 -4.25
C ASP A 82 -14.76 -2.62 -4.40
N ARG A 83 -14.15 -2.58 -5.59
CA ARG A 83 -13.03 -1.69 -5.87
C ARG A 83 -13.49 -0.24 -5.90
N LEU A 84 -14.63 0.04 -6.55
CA LEU A 84 -15.22 1.38 -6.64
C LEU A 84 -15.49 1.96 -5.24
N TYR A 85 -16.05 1.16 -4.34
CA TYR A 85 -16.34 1.58 -2.97
C TYR A 85 -15.08 1.89 -2.15
N ARG A 86 -13.95 1.23 -2.45
CA ARG A 86 -12.67 1.46 -1.76
C ARG A 86 -11.85 2.63 -2.35
N MET A 87 -12.33 3.27 -3.41
CA MET A 87 -11.61 4.37 -4.05
C MET A 87 -11.52 5.61 -3.15
N LYS A 88 -10.37 6.28 -3.21
CA LYS A 88 -10.15 7.56 -2.55
C LYS A 88 -10.64 8.71 -3.44
N PRO A 89 -10.99 9.89 -2.89
CA PRO A 89 -11.55 11.00 -3.68
C PRO A 89 -10.67 11.53 -4.84
N TYR A 90 -9.35 11.37 -4.75
CA TYR A 90 -8.41 11.78 -5.79
C TYR A 90 -8.26 10.74 -6.91
N GLN A 91 -8.68 9.51 -6.68
CA GLN A 91 -8.50 8.40 -7.61
C GLN A 91 -9.48 8.48 -8.78
N ARG A 92 -9.02 8.07 -9.95
CA ARG A 92 -9.81 8.07 -11.19
C ARG A 92 -9.73 6.71 -11.90
N ILE A 93 -10.82 6.34 -12.57
CA ILE A 93 -10.95 5.10 -13.32
C ILE A 93 -11.55 5.39 -14.71
N ASN A 94 -11.31 4.49 -15.65
CA ASN A 94 -11.80 4.61 -17.02
C ASN A 94 -13.22 4.02 -17.25
N HIS A 95 -13.90 3.54 -16.20
CA HIS A 95 -15.26 2.98 -16.30
C HIS A 95 -16.22 3.68 -15.35
N PHE A 96 -17.42 3.99 -15.83
CA PHE A 96 -18.51 4.46 -14.97
C PHE A 96 -19.25 3.29 -14.31
N PRO A 97 -19.66 3.42 -13.03
CA PRO A 97 -20.57 2.45 -12.42
C PRO A 97 -21.88 2.39 -13.20
N GLY A 98 -22.44 1.18 -13.36
CA GLY A 98 -23.71 1.01 -14.08
C GLY A 98 -23.61 1.01 -15.60
N MET A 99 -22.44 1.26 -16.21
CA MET A 99 -22.28 1.29 -17.68
C MET A 99 -22.75 0.00 -18.38
N HIS A 100 -22.71 -1.14 -17.67
CA HIS A 100 -23.22 -2.43 -18.15
C HIS A 100 -24.70 -2.40 -18.56
N ILE A 101 -25.48 -1.45 -18.05
CA ILE A 101 -26.89 -1.26 -18.43
C ILE A 101 -27.02 -0.90 -19.91
N LEU A 102 -26.08 -0.09 -20.44
CA LEU A 102 -26.04 0.33 -21.82
C LEU A 102 -25.21 -0.61 -22.69
N SER A 103 -24.08 -1.12 -22.18
CA SER A 103 -23.16 -1.93 -22.98
C SER A 103 -23.56 -3.40 -23.14
N ARG A 104 -24.44 -3.94 -22.28
CA ARG A 104 -24.95 -5.32 -22.43
C ARG A 104 -26.23 -5.32 -23.26
N LYS A 105 -26.19 -6.03 -24.39
CA LYS A 105 -27.31 -6.10 -25.37
C LYS A 105 -28.67 -6.44 -24.74
N ASN A 106 -28.71 -7.39 -23.82
CA ASN A 106 -29.94 -7.80 -23.14
C ASN A 106 -30.52 -6.70 -22.24
N LEU A 107 -29.69 -6.04 -21.44
CA LEU A 107 -30.11 -4.96 -20.55
C LEU A 107 -30.49 -3.71 -21.34
N PHE A 108 -29.71 -3.40 -22.38
CA PHE A 108 -29.99 -2.29 -23.27
C PHE A 108 -31.35 -2.46 -23.95
N ALA A 109 -31.62 -3.61 -24.58
CA ALA A 109 -32.90 -3.87 -25.23
C ALA A 109 -34.08 -3.78 -24.25
N ARG A 110 -33.94 -4.36 -23.05
CA ARG A 110 -34.98 -4.26 -22.00
C ARG A 110 -35.23 -2.82 -21.56
N ASN A 111 -34.19 -2.00 -21.48
CA ASN A 111 -34.33 -0.60 -21.10
C ASN A 111 -34.94 0.25 -22.23
N MET A 112 -34.61 -0.02 -23.48
CA MET A 112 -35.24 0.64 -24.63
C MET A 112 -36.75 0.34 -24.72
N VAL A 113 -37.19 -0.86 -24.37
CA VAL A 113 -38.62 -1.22 -24.32
C VAL A 113 -39.37 -0.50 -23.19
N ARG A 114 -38.66 0.00 -22.17
CA ARG A 114 -39.24 0.70 -21.01
C ARG A 114 -39.16 2.23 -21.13
N MET A 115 -38.50 2.74 -22.17
CA MET A 115 -38.50 4.16 -22.52
C MET A 115 -39.77 4.50 -23.28
#